data_AF-A0A1V5LH60-F1
#
_entry.id   AF-A0A1V5LH60-F1
#
_cell.length_a   1.000
_cell.length_b   1.000
_cell.length_c   1.000
_cell.angle_alpha   90.00
_cell.angle_beta   90.00
_cell.angle_gamma   90.00
#
_symmetry.space_group_name_H-M   'P 1'
#
loop_
_entity.id
_entity.type
_entity.pdbx_description
1 polymer ?
#
loop_
_entity_poly.entity_id
_entity_poly.type
_entity_poly.pdbx_seq_one_letter_code
_entity_poly.pdbx_strand_id
1 'polypeptide(L)'
;MWDSADAARAGIELGLSTTDLLKISEEELTFITGETEINVGMALLRARGVPVVIVTLGAEGCAYSWGEYTGHVPSVPVKQVDATGAGDAFIGAVLYRLTRETPVALNRHPEEIEDILAFANLVAATVVTRRGAIPAMPTLEEL
;
A
#
# COMPACT_ATOMS: atom_id res chain seq x y z
N MET A 1 22.44 3.86 0.54
CA MET A 1 21.82 4.06 1.87
C MET A 1 21.82 5.56 2.12
N TRP A 2 20.78 6.11 2.76
CA TRP A 2 20.70 7.54 3.06
C TRP A 2 21.75 7.95 4.11
N ASP A 3 22.25 9.17 4.03
CA ASP A 3 23.26 9.69 4.95
C ASP A 3 22.69 9.97 6.36
N SER A 4 21.39 10.22 6.47
CA SER A 4 20.67 10.38 7.74
C SER A 4 19.16 10.17 7.57
N ALA A 5 18.45 10.04 8.70
CA ALA A 5 16.97 10.00 8.71
C ALA A 5 16.35 11.28 8.13
N ASP A 6 16.97 12.44 8.38
CA ASP A 6 16.49 13.71 7.85
C ASP A 6 16.72 13.83 6.34
N ALA A 7 17.86 13.32 5.84
CA ALA A 7 18.11 13.22 4.40
C ALA A 7 17.08 12.31 3.72
N ALA A 8 16.74 11.17 4.35
CA ALA A 8 15.69 10.27 3.86
C ALA A 8 14.32 10.96 3.82
N ARG A 9 13.91 11.65 4.89
CA ARG A 9 12.66 12.41 4.92
C ARG A 9 12.62 13.49 3.85
N ALA A 10 13.68 14.27 3.70
CA ALA A 10 13.76 15.30 2.66
C ALA A 10 13.63 14.70 1.26
N GLY A 11 14.28 13.56 1.01
CA GLY A 11 14.16 12.84 -0.26
C GLY A 11 12.76 12.30 -0.55
N ILE A 12 12.08 11.75 0.46
CA ILE A 12 10.69 11.29 0.34
C ILE A 12 9.77 12.47 0.03
N GLU A 13 9.91 13.59 0.75
CA GLU A 13 9.06 14.76 0.61
C GLU A 13 9.11 15.35 -0.81
N LEU A 14 10.28 15.28 -1.48
CA LEU A 14 10.41 15.70 -2.88
C LEU A 14 9.49 14.93 -3.84
N GLY A 15 9.22 13.65 -3.56
CA GLY A 15 8.40 12.81 -4.41
C GLY A 15 6.89 12.90 -4.13
N LEU A 16 6.49 13.30 -2.91
CA LEU A 16 5.09 13.29 -2.49
C LEU A 16 4.22 14.18 -3.39
N SER A 17 4.70 15.38 -3.75
CA SER A 17 3.94 16.34 -4.55
C SER A 17 3.63 15.88 -5.99
N THR A 18 4.35 14.87 -6.49
CA THR A 18 4.18 14.29 -7.83
C THR A 18 3.63 12.87 -7.80
N THR A 19 3.20 12.38 -6.63
CA THR A 19 2.74 11.01 -6.43
C THR A 19 1.22 10.94 -6.47
N ASP A 20 0.66 10.26 -7.47
CA ASP A 20 -0.79 10.02 -7.56
C ASP A 20 -1.31 8.98 -6.55
N LEU A 21 -0.48 7.98 -6.26
CA LEU A 21 -0.78 6.88 -5.35
C LEU A 21 0.47 6.53 -4.55
N LEU A 22 0.37 6.69 -3.23
CA LEU A 22 1.40 6.38 -2.26
C LEU A 22 1.02 5.10 -1.50
N LYS A 23 1.91 4.12 -1.51
CA LYS A 23 1.85 2.96 -0.61
C LYS A 23 3.01 3.03 0.37
N ILE A 24 2.71 2.88 1.65
CA ILE A 24 3.68 2.86 2.75
C ILE A 24 3.26 1.85 3.82
N SER A 25 4.16 1.50 4.74
CA SER A 25 3.82 0.78 5.97
C SER A 25 3.39 1.73 7.11
N GLU A 26 2.89 1.18 8.21
CA GLU A 26 2.59 1.94 9.43
C GLU A 26 3.84 2.62 10.01
N GLU A 27 4.99 1.94 9.98
CA GLU A 27 6.26 2.50 10.46
C GLU A 27 6.74 3.64 9.57
N GLU A 28 6.59 3.50 8.24
CA GLU A 28 6.91 4.55 7.27
C GLU A 28 5.98 5.77 7.39
N LEU A 29 4.69 5.55 7.65
CA LEU A 29 3.74 6.61 7.96
C LEU A 29 4.22 7.44 9.15
N THR A 30 4.55 6.76 10.25
CA THR A 30 5.05 7.40 11.47
C THR A 30 6.37 8.13 11.20
N PHE A 31 7.27 7.54 10.42
CA PHE A 31 8.55 8.13 10.07
C PHE A 31 8.43 9.45 9.28
N ILE A 32 7.47 9.52 8.35
CA ILE A 32 7.25 10.66 7.44
C ILE A 32 6.43 11.77 8.09
N THR A 33 5.41 11.38 8.86
CA THR A 33 4.41 12.33 9.39
C THR A 33 4.67 12.71 10.85
N GLY A 34 5.34 11.85 11.61
CA GLY A 34 5.45 11.96 13.07
C GLY A 34 4.22 11.45 13.83
N GLU A 35 3.17 11.01 13.13
CA GLU A 35 1.92 10.57 13.72
C GLU A 35 1.83 9.04 13.81
N THR A 36 1.34 8.54 14.95
CA THR A 36 1.07 7.11 15.15
C THR A 36 -0.37 6.74 14.82
N GLU A 37 -1.29 7.71 14.83
CA GLU A 37 -2.69 7.48 14.46
C GLU A 37 -2.83 7.43 12.94
N ILE A 38 -3.13 6.24 12.41
CA ILE A 38 -3.13 5.96 10.97
C ILE A 38 -3.97 6.97 10.17
N ASN A 39 -5.19 7.25 10.63
CA ASN A 39 -6.09 8.18 9.96
C ASN A 39 -5.55 9.62 9.94
N VAL A 40 -4.87 10.05 11.01
CA VAL A 40 -4.26 11.38 11.10
C VAL A 40 -3.07 11.46 10.15
N GLY A 41 -2.19 10.46 10.15
CA GLY A 41 -1.05 10.40 9.25
C GLY A 41 -1.48 10.39 7.78
N MET A 42 -2.50 9.59 7.41
CA MET A 42 -3.04 9.59 6.06
C MET A 42 -3.60 10.97 5.68
N ALA A 43 -4.37 11.61 6.56
CA ALA A 43 -4.90 12.95 6.30
C ALA A 43 -3.79 13.99 6.06
N LEU A 44 -2.68 13.92 6.81
CA LEU A 44 -1.52 14.78 6.58
C LEU A 44 -0.87 14.55 5.21
N LEU A 45 -0.71 13.29 4.79
CA LEU A 45 -0.16 12.96 3.47
C LEU A 45 -1.10 13.42 2.34
N ARG A 46 -2.42 13.29 2.52
CA ARG A 46 -3.42 13.83 1.58
C ARG A 46 -3.32 15.36 1.49
N ALA A 47 -3.14 16.04 2.63
CA ALA A 47 -2.95 17.49 2.68
C ALA A 47 -1.64 17.97 2.03
N ARG A 48 -0.63 17.10 1.94
CA ARG A 48 0.62 17.33 1.17
C ARG A 48 0.47 17.09 -0.34
N GLY A 49 -0.73 16.77 -0.81
CA GLY A 49 -1.07 16.70 -2.22
C GLY A 49 -1.16 15.29 -2.80
N VAL A 50 -0.97 14.23 -2.00
CA VAL A 50 -1.05 12.84 -2.47
C VAL A 50 -2.52 12.44 -2.67
N PRO A 51 -3.02 12.13 -3.88
CA PRO A 51 -4.42 11.80 -4.16
C PRO A 51 -4.92 10.48 -3.54
N VAL A 52 -4.05 9.48 -3.42
CA VAL A 52 -4.37 8.17 -2.85
C VAL A 52 -3.25 7.75 -1.90
N VAL A 53 -3.60 7.42 -0.66
CA VAL A 53 -2.68 6.91 0.36
C VAL A 53 -3.16 5.54 0.80
N ILE A 54 -2.27 4.55 0.78
CA ILE A 54 -2.52 3.19 1.27
C ILE A 54 -1.44 2.85 2.31
N VAL A 55 -1.87 2.44 3.49
CA VAL A 55 -0.99 2.05 4.60
C VAL A 55 -1.16 0.56 4.86
N THR A 56 -0.12 -0.23 4.62
CA THR A 56 -0.14 -1.68 4.91
C THR A 56 0.13 -1.94 6.39
N LEU A 57 -0.66 -2.81 6.99
CA LEU A 57 -0.70 -3.15 8.42
C LEU A 57 -0.34 -4.64 8.66
N GLY A 58 0.44 -5.24 7.75
CA GLY A 58 0.84 -6.64 7.83
C GLY A 58 -0.37 -7.59 7.85
N ALA A 59 -0.49 -8.39 8.90
CA ALA A 59 -1.57 -9.38 9.06
C ALA A 59 -2.95 -8.73 9.25
N GLU A 60 -3.01 -7.45 9.59
CA GLU A 60 -4.27 -6.73 9.76
C GLU A 60 -4.84 -6.24 8.41
N GLY A 61 -4.02 -6.17 7.35
CA GLY A 61 -4.43 -5.78 6.01
C GLY A 61 -3.93 -4.41 5.63
N CYS A 62 -4.83 -3.51 5.23
CA CYS A 62 -4.45 -2.14 4.90
C CYS A 62 -5.53 -1.12 5.25
N ALA A 63 -5.09 0.07 5.65
CA ALA A 63 -5.92 1.26 5.68
C ALA A 63 -5.73 2.08 4.40
N TYR A 64 -6.75 2.82 3.98
CA TYR A 64 -6.69 3.66 2.80
C TYR A 64 -7.34 5.03 3.02
N SER A 65 -6.85 6.02 2.27
CA SER A 65 -7.52 7.28 1.97
C SER A 65 -7.46 7.50 0.47
N TRP A 66 -8.61 7.40 -0.19
CA TRP A 66 -8.74 7.36 -1.65
C TRP A 66 -9.95 8.18 -2.08
N GLY A 67 -9.69 9.32 -2.74
CA GLY A 67 -10.76 10.27 -3.06
C GLY A 67 -11.39 10.82 -1.78
N GLU A 68 -12.72 10.71 -1.66
CA GLU A 68 -13.50 11.08 -0.46
C GLU A 68 -13.64 9.93 0.55
N TYR A 69 -13.14 8.74 0.21
CA TYR A 69 -13.32 7.54 1.01
C TYR A 69 -12.09 7.23 1.86
N THR A 70 -12.35 6.75 3.07
CA THR A 70 -11.35 6.18 3.96
C THR A 70 -11.89 4.88 4.52
N GLY A 71 -11.02 3.89 4.68
CA GLY A 71 -11.46 2.62 5.23
C GLY A 71 -10.31 1.70 5.60
N HIS A 72 -10.69 0.50 6.03
CA HIS A 72 -9.78 -0.57 6.40
C HIS A 72 -10.24 -1.86 5.73
N VAL A 73 -9.33 -2.52 5.03
CA VAL A 73 -9.58 -3.79 4.35
C VAL A 73 -8.74 -4.87 5.02
N PRO A 74 -9.36 -5.90 5.64
CA PRO A 74 -8.62 -6.92 6.37
C PRO A 74 -7.78 -7.79 5.44
N SER A 75 -6.67 -8.34 5.99
CA SER A 75 -5.89 -9.36 5.30
C SER A 75 -6.50 -10.76 5.40
N VAL A 76 -5.93 -11.70 4.65
CA VAL A 76 -6.27 -13.13 4.74
C VAL A 76 -5.34 -13.81 5.75
N PRO A 77 -5.86 -14.59 6.71
CA PRO A 77 -5.02 -15.32 7.67
C PRO A 77 -4.14 -16.36 6.98
N VAL A 78 -2.83 -16.24 7.16
CA VAL A 78 -1.84 -17.17 6.61
C VAL A 78 -0.75 -17.51 7.63
N LYS A 79 -0.07 -18.63 7.43
CA LYS A 79 1.14 -18.95 8.18
C LYS A 79 2.35 -18.30 7.49
N GLN A 80 2.86 -17.24 8.09
CA GLN A 80 4.02 -16.51 7.57
C GLN A 80 5.29 -17.37 7.62
N VAL A 81 6.06 -17.33 6.52
CA VAL A 81 7.37 -17.97 6.34
C VAL A 81 8.46 -16.91 6.11
N ASP A 82 8.21 -15.92 5.26
CA ASP A 82 9.15 -14.85 4.90
C ASP A 82 8.36 -13.61 4.44
N ALA A 83 8.62 -12.42 5.00
CA ALA A 83 7.91 -11.19 4.61
C ALA A 83 8.47 -10.53 3.34
N THR A 84 9.62 -11.01 2.85
CA THR A 84 10.37 -10.36 1.78
C THR A 84 9.53 -10.25 0.51
N GLY A 85 9.34 -9.03 0.01
CA GLY A 85 8.57 -8.75 -1.21
C GLY A 85 7.06 -8.60 -1.04
N ALA A 86 6.51 -8.75 0.17
CA ALA A 86 5.07 -8.60 0.40
C ALA A 86 4.53 -7.20 0.00
N GLY A 87 5.28 -6.15 0.33
CA GLY A 87 4.92 -4.78 -0.02
C GLY A 87 4.97 -4.51 -1.53
N ASP A 88 5.97 -5.08 -2.22
CA ASP A 88 6.10 -4.99 -3.68
C ASP A 88 4.98 -5.76 -4.39
N ALA A 89 4.63 -6.93 -3.87
CA ALA A 89 3.52 -7.73 -4.36
C ALA A 89 2.17 -7.04 -4.16
N PHE A 90 1.96 -6.42 -3.01
CA PHE A 90 0.77 -5.62 -2.72
C PHE A 90 0.59 -4.50 -3.74
N ILE A 91 1.61 -3.64 -3.93
CA ILE A 91 1.50 -2.51 -4.86
C ILE A 91 1.41 -2.99 -6.31
N GLY A 92 2.12 -4.07 -6.68
CA GLY A 92 2.00 -4.71 -7.98
C GLY A 92 0.59 -5.19 -8.27
N ALA A 93 -0.09 -5.76 -7.28
CA ALA A 93 -1.48 -6.21 -7.38
C ALA A 93 -2.47 -5.03 -7.52
N VAL A 94 -2.28 -3.94 -6.75
CA VAL A 94 -3.07 -2.71 -6.90
C VAL A 94 -2.93 -2.15 -8.32
N LEU A 95 -1.70 -1.99 -8.81
CA LEU A 95 -1.42 -1.49 -10.15
C LEU A 95 -1.97 -2.41 -11.24
N TYR A 96 -1.87 -3.74 -11.06
CA TYR A 96 -2.47 -4.72 -11.97
C TYR A 96 -3.98 -4.51 -12.10
N ARG A 97 -4.70 -4.31 -11.00
CA ARG A 97 -6.16 -4.06 -11.04
C ARG A 97 -6.48 -2.71 -11.68
N LEU A 98 -5.74 -1.65 -11.34
CA LEU A 98 -5.97 -0.31 -11.88
C LEU A 98 -5.72 -0.19 -13.39
N THR A 99 -4.77 -0.95 -13.91
CA THR A 99 -4.39 -0.91 -15.33
C THR A 99 -5.27 -1.78 -16.24
N ARG A 100 -6.29 -2.44 -15.68
CA ARG A 100 -7.23 -3.27 -16.46
C ARG A 100 -8.25 -2.46 -17.26
N GLU A 101 -8.40 -1.18 -16.96
CA GLU A 101 -9.28 -0.24 -17.66
C GLU A 101 -8.45 0.78 -18.47
N THR A 102 -9.05 1.32 -19.54
CA THR A 102 -8.41 2.36 -20.35
C THR A 102 -9.43 3.46 -20.66
N PRO A 103 -9.19 4.72 -20.22
CA PRO A 103 -8.02 5.19 -19.49
C PRO A 103 -7.95 4.66 -18.05
N VAL A 104 -6.75 4.65 -17.48
CA VAL A 104 -6.57 4.36 -16.05
C VAL A 104 -7.23 5.47 -15.25
N ALA A 105 -8.15 5.10 -14.36
CA ALA A 105 -8.87 6.03 -13.51
C ALA A 105 -8.71 5.66 -12.03
N LEU A 106 -8.43 6.69 -11.22
CA LEU A 106 -8.43 6.60 -9.76
C LEU A 106 -9.79 6.97 -9.15
N ASN A 107 -10.68 7.64 -9.88
CA ASN A 107 -12.02 7.90 -9.37
C ASN A 107 -12.83 6.60 -9.41
N ARG A 108 -13.17 6.06 -8.24
CA ARG A 108 -13.83 4.76 -8.06
C ARG A 108 -14.82 4.81 -6.91
N HIS A 109 -15.82 3.94 -6.96
CA HIS A 109 -16.70 3.72 -5.81
C HIS A 109 -15.97 2.93 -4.71
N PRO A 110 -16.39 3.06 -3.44
CA PRO A 110 -15.71 2.43 -2.32
C PRO A 110 -15.66 0.90 -2.46
N GLU A 111 -16.73 0.28 -2.99
CA GLU A 111 -16.78 -1.17 -3.24
C GLU A 111 -15.67 -1.63 -4.21
N GLU A 112 -15.39 -0.84 -5.25
CA GLU A 112 -14.33 -1.16 -6.22
C GLU A 112 -12.93 -0.94 -5.61
N ILE A 113 -12.77 0.09 -4.78
CA ILE A 113 -11.52 0.36 -4.06
C ILE A 113 -11.22 -0.82 -3.12
N GLU A 114 -12.21 -1.22 -2.33
CA GLU A 114 -12.05 -2.30 -1.36
C GLU A 114 -11.80 -3.66 -2.03
N ASP A 115 -12.40 -3.92 -3.19
CA ASP A 115 -12.11 -5.13 -3.98
C ASP A 115 -10.67 -5.14 -4.54
N ILE A 116 -10.16 -3.99 -4.99
CA ILE A 116 -8.76 -3.84 -5.41
C ILE A 116 -7.81 -4.14 -4.23
N LEU A 117 -8.10 -3.56 -3.07
CA LEU A 117 -7.27 -3.71 -1.87
C LEU A 117 -7.36 -5.11 -1.27
N ALA A 118 -8.53 -5.75 -1.31
CA ALA A 118 -8.72 -7.13 -0.88
C ALA A 118 -7.90 -8.10 -1.77
N PHE A 119 -7.91 -7.89 -3.08
CA PHE A 119 -7.05 -8.63 -4.00
C PHE A 119 -5.56 -8.41 -3.69
N ALA A 120 -5.15 -7.17 -3.42
CA ALA A 120 -3.76 -6.86 -3.07
C ALA A 120 -3.32 -7.51 -1.73
N ASN A 121 -4.19 -7.51 -0.73
CA ASN A 121 -3.98 -8.22 0.53
C ASN A 121 -3.83 -9.73 0.32
N LEU A 122 -4.68 -10.34 -0.51
CA LEU A 122 -4.58 -11.77 -0.83
C LEU A 122 -3.23 -12.09 -1.50
N VAL A 123 -2.81 -11.30 -2.49
CA VAL A 123 -1.51 -11.49 -3.17
C VAL A 123 -0.36 -11.39 -2.17
N ALA A 124 -0.34 -10.34 -1.33
CA ALA A 124 0.70 -10.15 -0.33
C ALA A 124 0.71 -11.28 0.71
N ALA A 125 -0.47 -11.70 1.19
CA ALA A 125 -0.60 -12.82 2.12
C ALA A 125 -0.07 -14.13 1.52
N THR A 126 -0.33 -14.40 0.24
CA THR A 126 0.22 -15.58 -0.44
C THR A 126 1.74 -15.52 -0.55
N VAL A 127 2.30 -14.36 -0.91
CA VAL A 127 3.76 -14.15 -1.00
C VAL A 127 4.43 -14.49 0.32
N VAL A 128 3.87 -14.08 1.46
CA VAL A 128 4.54 -14.33 2.74
C VAL A 128 4.56 -15.79 3.19
N THR A 129 3.86 -16.69 2.50
CA THR A 129 3.87 -18.13 2.77
C THR A 129 5.05 -18.88 2.13
N ARG A 130 5.82 -18.21 1.26
CA ARG A 130 6.94 -18.76 0.47
C ARG A 130 8.22 -17.98 0.78
N ARG A 131 9.38 -18.49 0.38
CA ARG A 131 10.67 -17.80 0.58
C ARG A 131 11.07 -16.95 -0.63
N GLY A 132 11.60 -15.76 -0.36
CA GLY A 132 12.12 -14.82 -1.36
C GLY A 132 11.03 -13.98 -2.03
N ALA A 133 11.38 -12.79 -2.53
CA ALA A 133 10.41 -11.85 -3.12
C ALA A 133 9.79 -12.35 -4.45
N ILE A 134 10.56 -12.27 -5.54
CA ILE A 134 10.07 -12.61 -6.89
C ILE A 134 9.63 -14.08 -7.01
N PRO A 135 10.37 -15.07 -6.47
CA PRO A 135 9.95 -16.47 -6.56
C PRO A 135 8.66 -16.81 -5.80
N ALA A 136 8.27 -15.98 -4.82
CA ALA A 136 7.04 -16.17 -4.06
C ALA A 136 5.79 -15.60 -4.75
N MET A 137 5.96 -14.79 -5.80
CA MET A 137 4.84 -14.17 -6.51
C MET A 137 3.87 -15.23 -7.04
N PRO A 138 2.56 -15.13 -6.71
CA PRO A 138 1.59 -16.11 -7.16
C PRO A 138 1.18 -15.87 -8.61
N THR A 139 0.72 -16.93 -9.28
CA THR A 139 -0.06 -16.80 -10.51
C THR A 139 -1.51 -16.50 -10.19
N LEU A 140 -2.30 -16.07 -11.17
CA LEU A 140 -3.75 -15.88 -10.99
C LEU A 140 -4.51 -17.18 -10.71
N GLU A 141 -3.96 -18.33 -11.09
CA GLU A 141 -4.55 -19.65 -10.81
C GLU A 141 -4.32 -20.09 -9.35
N GLU A 142 -3.34 -19.49 -8.67
CA GLU A 142 -3.00 -19.76 -7.28
C GLU A 142 -3.75 -18.87 -6.28
N LEU A 143 -4.48 -17.86 -6.76
CA LEU A 143 -5.25 -16.88 -5.98
C LEU A 143 -6.74 -17.24 -5.97
#